data_AF-A0A959QWN5-F1
#
_entry.id   AF-A0A959QWN5-F1
#
_cell.length_a   1.000
_cell.length_b   1.000
_cell.length_c   1.000
_cell.angle_alpha   90.00
_cell.angle_beta   90.00
_cell.angle_gamma   90.00
#
_symmetry.space_group_name_H-M   'P 1'
#
loop_
_entity.id
_entity.type
_entity.pdbx_description
1 polymer ?
#
loop_
_entity_poly.entity_id
_entity_poly.type
_entity_poly.pdbx_seq_one_letter_code
_entity_poly.pdbx_strand_id
1 'polypeptide(L)'
;MIKLINFILIFIVFFGCASLNKKGLISNIEEIGNKEYILYIYSHFSHGSPIKQLPQNITQYLFIKEFDSTRSRFYFQLYKYSNYSPKVKLRDVSGPEYENISNILNRINQGEDVMCIKSSEYSTNIKFRFIINLDSNYKKVDELDLIPHEIDLLKKYDCLEEYLKMILFFREYEATTNFNDD
;
A
#
# COMPACT_ATOMS: atom_id res chain seq x y z
N MET A 1 17.05 9.79 -62.74
CA MET A 1 17.01 10.47 -61.42
C MET A 1 16.01 9.75 -60.53
N ILE A 2 16.50 8.80 -59.74
CA ILE A 2 15.71 8.09 -58.73
C ILE A 2 16.40 8.38 -57.41
N LYS A 3 15.79 9.22 -56.56
CA LYS A 3 16.13 9.40 -55.13
C LYS A 3 15.01 10.20 -54.49
N LEU A 4 13.86 9.56 -54.30
CA LEU A 4 12.76 10.08 -53.47
C LEU A 4 12.11 8.95 -52.68
N ILE A 5 12.94 8.11 -52.04
CA ILE A 5 12.49 7.12 -51.06
C ILE A 5 13.59 7.10 -50.01
N ASN A 6 13.46 7.91 -48.95
CA ASN A 6 14.14 7.74 -47.65
C ASN A 6 13.85 8.91 -46.69
N PHE A 7 12.61 9.41 -46.62
CA PHE A 7 12.27 10.44 -45.63
C PHE A 7 10.90 10.26 -44.96
N ILE A 8 10.33 9.06 -45.01
CA ILE A 8 9.09 8.72 -44.32
C ILE A 8 9.27 7.34 -43.67
N LEU A 9 10.11 7.28 -42.64
CA LEU A 9 10.17 6.10 -41.75
C LEU A 9 10.81 6.44 -40.40
N ILE A 10 10.50 7.63 -39.87
CA ILE A 10 10.71 7.96 -38.45
C ILE A 10 9.38 8.55 -37.93
N PHE A 11 8.32 7.78 -38.08
CA PHE A 11 7.08 7.96 -37.35
C PHE A 11 6.68 6.57 -36.88
N ILE A 12 6.34 6.46 -35.60
CA ILE A 12 5.82 5.26 -34.92
C ILE A 12 6.88 4.29 -34.34
N VAL A 13 7.70 4.78 -33.38
CA VAL A 13 8.25 3.92 -32.29
C VAL A 13 8.09 4.60 -30.92
N PHE A 14 7.02 5.35 -30.70
CA PHE A 14 6.70 5.95 -29.38
C PHE A 14 5.26 5.71 -28.91
N PHE A 15 4.57 4.72 -29.49
CA PHE A 15 3.30 4.22 -28.96
C PHE A 15 3.46 2.79 -28.43
N GLY A 16 4.56 2.53 -27.71
CA GLY A 16 4.55 1.55 -26.65
C GLY A 16 3.92 2.19 -25.42
N CYS A 17 2.63 2.54 -25.50
CA CYS A 17 1.86 2.83 -24.29
C CYS A 17 1.90 1.51 -23.51
N ALA A 18 2.82 1.41 -22.55
CA ALA A 18 2.91 0.27 -21.68
C ALA A 18 1.54 0.14 -21.01
N SER A 19 0.73 -0.77 -21.53
CA SER A 19 -0.38 -1.33 -20.79
C SER A 19 0.23 -1.72 -19.46
N LEU A 20 -0.08 -0.97 -18.40
CA LEU A 20 0.28 -1.28 -17.03
C LEU A 20 -0.40 -2.62 -16.75
N ASN A 21 0.27 -3.70 -17.13
CA ASN A 21 -0.12 -5.04 -16.79
C ASN A 21 0.05 -5.10 -15.28
N LYS A 22 -1.06 -4.86 -14.55
CA LYS A 22 -1.18 -4.95 -13.08
C LYS A 22 -0.99 -6.40 -12.58
N LYS A 23 -0.14 -7.19 -13.24
CA LYS A 23 0.08 -8.62 -13.01
C LYS A 23 0.66 -8.93 -11.62
N GLY A 24 1.17 -7.93 -10.89
CA GLY A 24 1.74 -8.10 -9.56
C GLY A 24 0.90 -7.57 -8.40
N LEU A 25 -0.25 -6.94 -8.65
CA LEU A 25 -1.13 -6.45 -7.57
C LEU A 25 -2.09 -7.55 -7.12
N ILE A 26 -2.51 -7.50 -5.85
CA ILE A 26 -3.68 -8.24 -5.39
C ILE A 26 -4.86 -7.70 -6.18
N SER A 27 -5.26 -8.50 -7.18
CA SER A 27 -6.33 -8.17 -8.10
C SER A 27 -7.71 -8.49 -7.51
N ASN A 28 -7.75 -9.45 -6.59
CA ASN A 28 -8.98 -9.88 -5.93
C ASN A 28 -8.72 -10.21 -4.45
N ILE A 29 -9.50 -9.58 -3.56
CA ILE A 29 -9.48 -9.85 -2.12
C ILE A 29 -9.94 -11.29 -1.83
N GLU A 30 -10.71 -11.92 -2.72
CA GLU A 30 -11.12 -13.33 -2.60
C GLU A 30 -9.94 -14.30 -2.46
N GLU A 31 -8.76 -13.96 -3.02
CA GLU A 31 -7.54 -14.78 -2.85
C GLU A 31 -7.04 -14.83 -1.39
N ILE A 32 -7.48 -13.89 -0.54
CA ILE A 32 -7.16 -13.81 0.89
C ILE A 32 -8.09 -14.72 1.71
N GLY A 33 -9.20 -15.19 1.12
CA GLY A 33 -10.20 -16.03 1.77
C GLY A 33 -10.88 -15.36 2.97
N ASN A 34 -11.34 -16.16 3.95
CA ASN A 34 -11.97 -15.67 5.18
C ASN A 34 -10.97 -15.19 6.23
N LYS A 35 -9.75 -14.82 5.82
CA LYS A 35 -8.73 -14.35 6.76
C LYS A 35 -9.00 -12.91 7.19
N GLU A 36 -8.56 -12.61 8.39
CA GLU A 36 -8.50 -11.26 8.91
C GLU A 36 -7.25 -10.56 8.37
N TYR A 37 -7.39 -9.34 7.86
CA TYR A 37 -6.29 -8.63 7.20
C TYR A 37 -6.38 -7.10 7.28
N ILE A 38 -5.23 -6.48 7.04
CA ILE A 38 -5.09 -5.06 6.67
C ILE A 38 -4.37 -5.01 5.32
N LEU A 39 -5.01 -4.38 4.34
CA LEU A 39 -4.41 -4.07 3.05
C LEU A 39 -4.15 -2.57 2.98
N TYR A 40 -2.87 -2.21 3.03
CA TYR A 40 -2.40 -0.84 2.89
C TYR A 40 -1.89 -0.62 1.47
N ILE A 41 -2.49 0.30 0.74
CA ILE A 41 -2.17 0.60 -0.65
C ILE A 41 -1.58 1.99 -0.73
N TYR A 42 -0.41 2.08 -1.35
CA TYR A 42 0.31 3.32 -1.61
C TYR A 42 0.38 3.55 -3.11
N SER A 43 -0.17 4.68 -3.58
CA SER A 43 -0.21 5.03 -5.01
C SER A 43 0.54 6.34 -5.26
N HIS A 44 1.53 6.29 -6.14
CA HIS A 44 2.24 7.47 -6.64
C HIS A 44 1.69 7.89 -8.00
N PHE A 45 1.24 9.13 -8.10
CA PHE A 45 0.68 9.74 -9.31
C PHE A 45 1.71 10.67 -9.95
N SER A 46 1.86 10.56 -11.27
CA SER A 46 2.56 11.60 -12.04
C SER A 46 1.59 12.70 -12.46
N HIS A 47 2.01 13.96 -12.36
CA HIS A 47 1.34 15.05 -13.05
C HIS A 47 1.77 15.06 -14.53
N GLY A 48 0.84 14.73 -15.42
CA GLY A 48 0.99 14.90 -16.86
C GLY A 48 -0.16 15.74 -17.39
N SER A 49 0.05 17.04 -17.60
CA SER A 49 -0.93 17.85 -18.32
C SER A 49 -1.00 17.36 -19.79
N PRO A 50 -2.19 17.15 -20.40
CA PRO A 50 -3.55 17.52 -19.96
C PRO A 50 -4.40 16.33 -19.44
N ILE A 51 -3.80 15.24 -18.96
CA ILE A 51 -4.49 13.96 -18.74
C ILE A 51 -4.66 13.72 -17.23
N LYS A 52 -5.83 13.16 -16.84
CA LYS A 52 -6.16 12.70 -15.48
C LYS A 52 -4.94 12.02 -14.81
N GLN A 53 -4.76 12.25 -13.51
CA GLN A 53 -3.71 11.60 -12.72
C GLN A 53 -3.74 10.08 -12.95
N LEU A 54 -2.63 9.54 -13.47
CA LEU A 54 -2.45 8.12 -13.67
C LEU A 54 -1.51 7.59 -12.57
N PRO A 55 -1.90 6.54 -11.82
CA PRO A 55 -1.00 5.92 -10.86
C PRO A 55 0.15 5.27 -11.62
N GLN A 56 1.35 5.78 -11.40
CA GLN A 56 2.59 5.27 -12.01
C GLN A 56 3.09 4.07 -11.23
N ASN A 57 3.12 4.16 -9.90
CA ASN A 57 3.56 3.09 -9.02
C ASN A 57 2.48 2.81 -7.99
N ILE A 58 2.08 1.55 -7.90
CA ILE A 58 1.15 1.06 -6.89
C ILE A 58 1.90 -0.01 -6.11
N THR A 59 2.08 0.25 -4.82
CA THR A 59 2.60 -0.72 -3.86
C THR A 59 1.48 -1.10 -2.90
N GLN A 60 1.32 -2.39 -2.64
CA GLN A 60 0.35 -2.90 -1.67
C GLN A 60 1.09 -3.72 -0.61
N TYR A 61 0.73 -3.51 0.64
CA TYR A 61 1.21 -4.27 1.78
C TYR A 61 0.02 -4.99 2.40
N LEU A 62 0.10 -6.32 2.41
CA LEU A 62 -0.92 -7.17 2.99
C LEU A 62 -0.40 -7.73 4.32
N PHE A 63 -1.09 -7.35 5.39
CA PHE A 63 -0.92 -7.85 6.74
C PHE A 63 -2.04 -8.87 7.00
N ILE A 64 -1.70 -10.15 7.16
CA ILE A 64 -2.66 -11.22 7.44
C ILE A 64 -2.54 -11.57 8.92
N LYS A 65 -3.61 -11.44 9.70
CA LYS A 65 -3.63 -11.81 11.12
C LYS A 65 -3.55 -13.32 11.25
N GLU A 66 -2.60 -13.79 12.05
CA GLU A 66 -2.35 -15.19 12.30
C GLU A 66 -2.16 -15.42 13.81
N PHE A 67 -2.45 -16.63 14.28
CA PHE A 67 -2.25 -17.03 15.67
C PHE A 67 -1.10 -18.04 15.78
N ASP A 68 -0.07 -17.69 16.55
CA ASP A 68 1.01 -18.61 16.90
C ASP A 68 0.60 -19.42 18.14
N SER A 69 0.23 -20.68 17.94
CA SER A 69 -0.19 -21.58 19.02
C SER A 69 0.93 -21.91 20.00
N THR A 70 2.20 -21.80 19.60
CA THR A 70 3.35 -22.13 20.47
C THR A 70 3.63 -21.02 21.46
N ARG A 71 3.51 -19.77 21.01
CA ARG A 71 3.73 -18.57 21.84
C ARG A 71 2.43 -17.97 22.35
N SER A 72 1.28 -18.56 22.01
CA SER A 72 -0.07 -18.10 22.36
C SER A 72 -0.30 -16.62 22.08
N ARG A 73 0.11 -16.16 20.89
CA ARG A 73 0.05 -14.73 20.52
C ARG A 73 -0.35 -14.55 19.06
N PHE A 74 -1.01 -13.44 18.79
CA PHE A 74 -1.30 -13.01 17.43
C PHE A 74 -0.12 -12.24 16.82
N TYR A 75 -0.02 -12.28 15.50
CA TYR A 75 0.95 -11.53 14.70
C TYR A 75 0.38 -11.27 13.31
N PHE A 76 1.03 -10.40 12.54
CA PHE A 76 0.72 -10.23 11.12
C PHE A 76 1.78 -10.86 10.25
N GLN A 77 1.37 -11.78 9.38
CA GLN A 77 2.16 -12.13 8.21
C GLN A 77 2.16 -10.97 7.23
N LEU A 78 3.35 -10.51 6.84
CA LEU A 78 3.51 -9.36 5.96
C LEU A 78 3.94 -9.75 4.54
N TYR A 79 3.25 -9.23 3.53
CA TYR A 79 3.59 -9.40 2.13
C TYR A 79 3.56 -8.06 1.39
N LYS A 80 4.53 -7.85 0.50
CA LYS A 80 4.58 -6.72 -0.42
C LYS A 80 4.23 -7.17 -1.84
N TYR A 81 3.44 -6.36 -2.52
CA TYR A 81 3.08 -6.48 -3.91
C TYR A 81 3.34 -5.15 -4.59
N SER A 82 3.83 -5.16 -5.83
CA SER A 82 3.88 -3.95 -6.64
C SER A 82 3.50 -4.26 -8.08
N ASN A 83 3.10 -3.23 -8.82
CA ASN A 83 2.81 -3.38 -10.25
C ASN A 83 4.06 -3.62 -11.12
N TYR A 84 5.27 -3.59 -10.53
CA TYR A 84 6.55 -3.78 -11.24
C TYR A 84 7.42 -4.92 -10.72
N SER A 85 7.09 -5.49 -9.56
CA SER A 85 7.91 -6.49 -8.89
C SER A 85 7.05 -7.67 -8.45
N PRO A 86 7.63 -8.88 -8.38
CA PRO A 86 6.90 -10.04 -7.86
C PRO A 86 6.54 -9.84 -6.38
N LYS A 87 5.61 -10.66 -5.90
CA LYS A 87 5.25 -10.75 -4.48
C LYS A 87 6.51 -11.05 -3.64
N VAL A 88 6.72 -10.26 -2.58
CA VAL A 88 7.80 -10.46 -1.61
C VAL A 88 7.21 -10.74 -0.24
N LYS A 89 7.67 -11.80 0.42
CA LYS A 89 7.41 -12.02 1.84
C LYS A 89 8.37 -11.14 2.64
N LEU A 90 7.84 -10.28 3.50
CA LEU A 90 8.63 -9.48 4.43
C LEU A 90 8.61 -10.13 5.81
N ARG A 91 9.52 -9.71 6.70
CA ARG A 91 9.53 -10.14 8.09
C ARG A 91 8.19 -9.83 8.75
N ASP A 92 7.68 -10.81 9.50
CA ASP A 92 6.39 -10.71 10.18
C ASP A 92 6.38 -9.57 11.20
N VAL A 93 5.19 -9.04 11.47
CA VAL A 93 4.98 -7.98 12.46
C VAL A 93 4.42 -8.63 13.72
N SER A 94 5.20 -8.62 14.80
CA SER A 94 4.87 -9.38 16.03
C SER A 94 5.26 -8.62 17.29
N GLY A 95 4.76 -9.08 18.44
CA GLY A 95 5.07 -8.45 19.73
C GLY A 95 4.60 -6.99 19.79
N PRO A 96 5.45 -6.05 20.23
CA PRO A 96 5.05 -4.64 20.42
C PRO A 96 4.48 -3.98 19.17
N GLU A 97 4.97 -4.33 17.97
CA GLU A 97 4.46 -3.74 16.73
C GLU A 97 3.02 -4.18 16.43
N TYR A 98 2.72 -5.46 16.65
CA TYR A 98 1.37 -6.01 16.51
C TYR A 98 0.42 -5.37 17.53
N GLU A 99 0.86 -5.27 18.78
CA GLU A 99 0.10 -4.68 19.88
C GLU A 99 -0.23 -3.21 19.61
N ASN A 100 0.73 -2.44 19.10
CA ASN A 100 0.53 -1.04 18.76
C ASN A 100 -0.44 -0.85 17.58
N ILE A 101 -0.33 -1.64 16.51
CA ILE A 101 -1.29 -1.60 15.39
C ILE A 101 -2.70 -1.91 15.91
N SER A 102 -2.84 -2.97 16.70
CA SER A 102 -4.13 -3.40 17.26
C SER A 102 -4.72 -2.33 18.18
N ASN A 103 -3.89 -1.71 19.01
CA ASN A 103 -4.31 -0.63 19.91
C ASN A 103 -4.80 0.60 19.11
N ILE A 104 -4.04 1.05 18.11
CA ILE A 104 -4.43 2.17 17.25
C ILE A 104 -5.80 1.88 16.60
N LEU A 105 -5.98 0.69 16.02
CA LEU A 105 -7.25 0.30 15.39
C LEU A 105 -8.42 0.22 16.37
N ASN A 106 -8.20 -0.34 17.56
CA ASN A 106 -9.22 -0.42 18.60
C ASN A 106 -9.68 0.98 19.04
N ARG A 107 -8.75 1.91 19.24
CA ARG A 107 -9.05 3.30 19.61
C ARG A 107 -9.82 4.01 18.49
N ILE A 108 -9.43 3.83 17.23
CA ILE A 108 -10.17 4.36 16.06
C ILE A 108 -11.61 3.81 16.05
N ASN A 109 -11.79 2.50 16.26
CA ASN A 109 -13.10 1.84 16.27
C ASN A 109 -13.98 2.31 17.44
N GLN A 110 -13.39 2.65 18.58
CA GLN A 110 -14.06 3.26 19.73
C GLN A 110 -14.36 4.75 19.52
N GLY A 111 -13.91 5.32 18.39
CA GLY A 111 -14.13 6.72 18.04
C GLY A 111 -13.16 7.68 18.72
N GLU A 112 -12.15 7.19 19.44
CA GLU A 112 -11.15 7.99 20.12
C GLU A 112 -10.19 8.70 19.16
N ASP A 113 -9.69 9.85 19.59
CA ASP A 113 -8.62 10.54 18.88
C ASP A 113 -7.28 9.87 19.16
N VAL A 114 -6.65 9.38 18.09
CA VAL A 114 -5.27 8.89 18.12
C VAL A 114 -4.41 10.05 17.62
N MET A 115 -3.60 10.63 18.52
CA MET A 115 -2.69 11.74 18.21
C MET A 115 -1.29 11.19 17.93
N CYS A 116 -0.67 11.64 16.84
CA CYS A 116 0.69 11.32 16.47
C CYS A 116 1.33 12.52 15.74
N ILE A 117 2.67 12.58 15.78
CA ILE A 117 3.42 13.56 15.02
C ILE A 117 3.51 13.07 13.57
N LYS A 118 2.95 13.84 12.63
CA LYS A 118 3.11 13.55 11.19
C LYS A 118 4.55 13.81 10.76
N SER A 119 5.13 12.88 10.02
CA SER A 119 6.48 13.05 9.44
C SER A 119 6.49 13.87 8.14
N SER A 120 5.34 14.08 7.48
CA SER A 120 5.26 14.95 6.30
C SER A 120 3.82 15.42 6.00
N GLU A 121 3.69 16.60 5.39
CA GLU A 121 2.44 17.03 4.74
C GLU A 121 2.19 16.15 3.51
N TYR A 122 0.92 15.83 3.23
CA TYR A 122 0.53 15.04 2.07
C TYR A 122 1.15 15.62 0.79
N SER A 123 2.12 14.92 0.21
CA SER A 123 2.51 15.21 -1.16
C SER A 123 1.28 14.99 -2.04
N THR A 124 0.91 15.98 -2.84
CA THR A 124 -0.26 15.89 -3.75
C THR A 124 -0.17 14.72 -4.73
N ASN A 125 1.01 14.12 -4.86
CA ASN A 125 1.33 13.01 -5.76
C ASN A 125 1.21 11.64 -5.11
N ILE A 126 1.01 11.57 -3.80
CA ILE A 126 0.99 10.32 -3.04
C ILE A 126 -0.35 10.21 -2.35
N LYS A 127 -1.02 9.07 -2.55
CA LYS A 127 -2.29 8.78 -1.90
C LYS A 127 -2.28 7.40 -1.29
N PHE A 128 -2.90 7.27 -0.12
CA PHE A 128 -3.09 5.98 0.51
C PHE A 128 -4.54 5.49 0.49
N ARG A 129 -4.69 4.17 0.61
CA ARG A 129 -5.97 3.50 0.88
C ARG A 129 -5.75 2.37 1.87
N PHE A 130 -6.65 2.26 2.84
CA PHE A 130 -6.79 1.08 3.69
C PHE A 130 -8.03 0.28 3.30
N ILE A 131 -7.85 -1.04 3.27
CA ILE A 131 -8.95 -2.01 3.32
C ILE A 131 -8.67 -2.93 4.50
N ILE A 132 -9.48 -2.82 5.54
CA ILE A 132 -9.32 -3.53 6.81
C ILE A 132 -10.49 -4.48 6.95
N ASN A 133 -10.19 -5.74 7.24
CA ASN A 133 -11.14 -6.77 7.60
C ASN A 133 -10.63 -7.47 8.85
N LEU A 134 -10.98 -6.96 10.03
CA LEU A 134 -10.57 -7.53 11.32
C LEU A 134 -11.80 -7.71 12.20
N ASP A 135 -11.86 -8.81 12.93
CA ASP A 135 -12.89 -9.17 13.89
C ASP A 135 -14.31 -9.04 13.30
N SER A 136 -14.46 -9.48 12.03
CA SER A 136 -15.69 -9.36 11.21
C SER A 136 -16.13 -7.92 10.90
N ASN A 137 -15.26 -6.93 11.13
CA ASN A 137 -15.49 -5.54 10.80
C ASN A 137 -14.75 -5.16 9.51
N TYR A 138 -15.51 -4.95 8.44
CA TYR A 138 -14.98 -4.46 7.17
C TYR A 138 -14.99 -2.94 7.14
N LYS A 139 -13.84 -2.35 6.84
CA LYS A 139 -13.67 -0.91 6.67
C LYS A 139 -12.80 -0.60 5.46
N LYS A 140 -13.28 0.32 4.61
CA LYS A 140 -12.48 0.96 3.57
C LYS A 140 -12.26 2.42 3.93
N VAL A 141 -11.03 2.89 3.81
CA VAL A 141 -10.63 4.28 4.02
C VAL A 141 -9.77 4.70 2.84
N ASP A 142 -10.17 5.74 2.12
CA ASP A 142 -9.61 6.07 0.81
C ASP A 142 -9.27 7.55 0.71
N GLU A 143 -7.99 7.86 0.58
CA GLU A 143 -7.56 9.25 0.37
C GLU A 143 -7.78 9.69 -1.09
N LEU A 144 -8.09 8.77 -2.01
CA LEU A 144 -8.33 9.11 -3.42
C LEU A 144 -9.69 9.75 -3.66
N ASP A 145 -10.70 9.34 -2.90
CA ASP A 145 -12.08 9.72 -3.16
C ASP A 145 -12.49 11.04 -2.47
N LEU A 146 -11.57 11.69 -1.72
CA LEU A 146 -11.68 13.01 -1.04
C LEU A 146 -13.10 13.61 -1.03
N ILE A 147 -14.04 12.91 -0.39
CA ILE A 147 -15.36 13.46 -0.11
C ILE A 147 -15.16 14.33 1.13
N PRO A 148 -15.51 15.64 1.11
CA PRO A 148 -15.26 16.54 2.24
C PRO A 148 -15.77 16.03 3.60
N HIS A 149 -16.79 15.17 3.59
CA HIS A 149 -17.37 14.57 4.79
C HIS A 149 -16.55 13.40 5.39
N GLU A 150 -15.52 12.90 4.70
CA GLU A 150 -14.65 11.81 5.17
C GLU A 150 -13.32 12.30 5.74
N ILE A 151 -13.06 13.62 5.73
CA ILE A 151 -11.80 14.21 6.20
C ILE A 151 -11.51 13.87 7.67
N ASP A 152 -12.51 13.93 8.55
CA ASP A 152 -12.31 13.61 9.96
C ASP A 152 -12.12 12.11 10.19
N LEU A 153 -12.69 11.26 9.33
CA LEU A 153 -12.42 9.83 9.34
C LEU A 153 -10.97 9.57 8.90
N LEU A 154 -10.50 10.20 7.82
CA LEU A 154 -9.12 10.08 7.33
C LEU A 154 -8.10 10.44 8.42
N LYS A 155 -8.33 11.55 9.14
CA LYS A 155 -7.46 11.98 10.25
C LYS A 155 -7.26 10.92 11.32
N LYS A 156 -8.29 10.12 11.61
CA LYS A 156 -8.18 9.03 12.60
C LYS A 156 -7.21 7.94 12.17
N TYR A 157 -7.05 7.73 10.86
CA TYR A 157 -6.14 6.73 10.30
C TYR A 157 -4.73 7.25 10.02
N ASP A 158 -4.47 8.54 10.18
CA ASP A 158 -3.14 9.12 9.95
C ASP A 158 -2.07 8.47 10.84
N CYS A 159 -2.41 8.19 12.10
CA CYS A 159 -1.46 7.55 13.00
C CYS A 159 -1.19 6.09 12.66
N LEU A 160 -2.20 5.39 12.15
CA LEU A 160 -1.98 4.06 11.61
C LEU A 160 -1.06 4.13 10.38
N GLU A 161 -1.33 5.06 9.47
CA GLU A 161 -0.51 5.28 8.27
C GLU A 161 0.95 5.56 8.60
N GLU A 162 1.23 6.52 9.48
CA GLU A 162 2.59 6.89 9.89
C GLU A 162 3.30 5.74 10.59
N TYR A 163 2.61 5.02 11.48
CA TYR A 163 3.21 3.87 12.17
C TYR A 163 3.54 2.74 11.20
N LEU A 164 2.65 2.45 10.24
CA LEU A 164 2.90 1.44 9.21
C LEU A 164 4.04 1.86 8.28
N LYS A 165 4.15 3.13 7.89
CA LYS A 165 5.29 3.63 7.10
C LYS A 165 6.62 3.33 7.79
N MET A 166 6.70 3.59 9.10
CA MET A 166 7.90 3.29 9.89
C MET A 166 8.24 1.80 9.86
N ILE A 167 7.28 0.92 10.14
CA ILE A 167 7.49 -0.54 10.09
C ILE A 167 7.96 -0.97 8.70
N LEU A 168 7.27 -0.49 7.66
CA LEU A 168 7.53 -0.89 6.27
C LEU A 168 8.91 -0.42 5.79
N PHE A 169 9.37 0.76 6.21
CA PHE A 169 10.72 1.23 5.92
C PHE A 169 11.77 0.21 6.41
N PHE A 170 11.68 -0.24 7.66
CA PHE A 170 12.60 -1.23 8.20
C PHE A 170 12.48 -2.58 7.50
N ARG A 171 11.25 -3.05 7.24
CA ARG A 171 11.02 -4.35 6.59
C ARG A 171 11.55 -4.38 5.15
N GLU A 172 11.42 -3.29 4.41
CA GLU A 172 11.99 -3.19 3.07
C GLU A 172 13.51 -3.08 3.09
N TYR A 173 14.05 -2.34 4.06
CA TYR A 173 15.49 -2.25 4.25
C TYR A 173 16.11 -3.62 4.57
N GLU A 174 15.52 -4.39 5.49
CA GLU A 174 15.94 -5.76 5.81
C GLU A 174 15.90 -6.69 4.59
N ALA A 175 14.80 -6.65 3.83
CA ALA A 175 14.60 -7.50 2.65
C ALA A 175 15.58 -7.19 1.50
N THR A 176 16.05 -5.94 1.41
CA THR A 176 17.03 -5.53 0.38
C THR A 176 18.47 -5.77 0.80
N THR A 177 18.75 -5.82 2.10
CA THR A 177 20.10 -5.95 2.65
C THR A 177 20.47 -7.37 3.09
N ASN A 178 19.54 -8.33 3.04
CA ASN A 178 19.71 -9.69 3.57
C ASN A 178 20.23 -9.68 5.02
N PHE A 179 19.66 -8.81 5.86
CA PHE A 179 19.97 -8.80 7.29
C PHE A 179 19.43 -10.11 7.90
N ASN A 180 20.30 -11.12 8.00
CA ASN A 180 20.02 -12.28 8.84
C ASN A 180 20.29 -11.85 10.28
N ASP A 181 19.23 -11.87 11.09
CA ASP A 181 19.34 -11.83 12.54
C ASP A 181 20.00 -13.15 13.00
N ASP A 182 21.34 -13.20 12.99
CA ASP A 182 22.12 -14.17 13.78
C ASP A 182 22.13 -13.75 15.27
#